data_AF-A0A0A2I3H3-F1
#
_entry.id   AF-A0A0A2I3H3-F1
#
_cell.length_a   1.000
_cell.length_b   1.000
_cell.length_c   1.000
_cell.angle_alpha   90.00
_cell.angle_beta   90.00
_cell.angle_gamma   90.00
#
_symmetry.space_group_name_H-M   'P 1'
#
loop_
_entity.id
_entity.type
_entity.pdbx_description
1 polymer ?
#
loop_
_entity_poly.entity_id
_entity_poly.type
_entity_poly.pdbx_seq_one_letter_code
_entity_poly.pdbx_strand_id
1 'polypeptide(L)'
;MSITPQVIKDQEFQVKFRGYDAIEVKAYLDLLAEEFYELYEQNRVLAEDIEGLTAEKHALESEREKLQKEIKSLQDELEQSRIGVRRKGDDVLAVQQEMQELKAQLDGSRKEADLAKEVVDAVEKRMKSEQEKAAIRLRDETAAVESRVAEEKEQGRQLRLENEQLRQRLELLEQQNQELKKGEVDFKTTIVAAQKFSEDLRKRTEEETREMVEKARQDVELFRRKAHEELARLPIEIERLQNRRMEVREELKSQLNAYLQQLEIFSDSRDSEQEGDLMELFQTIQLPDVGAIDSDELEDINLKLS
;
A
#
# COMPACT_ATOMS: atom_id res chain seq x y z
N MET A 1 59.95 -107.25 -113.59
CA MET A 1 61.40 -107.13 -113.31
C MET A 1 61.77 -105.89 -114.08
N SER A 2 62.00 -104.75 -113.42
CA SER A 2 61.90 -103.46 -114.08
C SER A 2 62.90 -103.32 -115.23
N ILE A 3 62.38 -103.30 -116.45
CA ILE A 3 63.14 -102.93 -117.62
C ILE A 3 63.57 -101.48 -117.41
N THR A 4 64.86 -101.25 -117.20
CA THR A 4 65.40 -99.90 -117.13
C THR A 4 65.69 -99.39 -118.53
N PRO A 5 65.65 -98.06 -118.77
CA PRO A 5 66.03 -97.47 -120.05
C PRO A 5 67.39 -97.93 -120.57
N GLN A 6 68.31 -98.26 -119.65
CA GLN A 6 69.63 -98.80 -119.95
C GLN A 6 69.56 -100.24 -120.50
N VAL A 7 68.76 -101.11 -119.88
CA VAL A 7 68.54 -102.49 -120.34
C VAL A 7 67.84 -102.52 -121.70
N ILE A 8 67.00 -101.52 -122.02
CA ILE A 8 66.40 -101.38 -123.36
C ILE A 8 67.45 -101.10 -124.42
N LYS A 9 68.35 -100.17 -124.11
CA LYS A 9 69.38 -99.73 -125.04
C LYS A 9 70.40 -100.82 -125.35
N ASP A 10 70.70 -101.65 -124.35
CA ASP A 10 71.73 -102.68 -124.42
C ASP A 10 71.17 -104.06 -124.83
N GLN A 11 69.89 -104.16 -125.25
CA GLN A 11 69.25 -105.40 -125.68
C GLN A 11 69.74 -105.86 -127.06
N GLU A 12 70.34 -107.06 -127.12
CA GLU A 12 70.69 -107.74 -128.36
C GLU A 12 69.66 -108.83 -128.70
N PHE A 13 69.41 -109.06 -130.00
CA PHE A 13 68.50 -110.08 -130.51
C PHE A 13 69.25 -111.09 -131.37
N GLN A 14 68.85 -112.36 -131.32
CA GLN A 14 69.45 -113.41 -132.15
C GLN A 14 69.14 -113.19 -133.64
N VAL A 15 70.08 -113.51 -134.52
CA VAL A 15 69.95 -113.36 -135.98
C VAL A 15 69.67 -114.73 -136.62
N LYS A 16 68.58 -114.84 -137.38
CA LYS A 16 68.21 -116.00 -138.22
C LYS A 16 68.54 -115.73 -139.70
N PHE A 17 68.36 -116.72 -140.57
CA PHE A 17 68.60 -116.57 -142.01
C PHE A 17 67.73 -115.43 -142.55
N ARG A 18 68.39 -114.27 -142.80
CA ARG A 18 67.81 -113.02 -143.33
C ARG A 18 67.14 -112.06 -142.32
N GLY A 19 67.57 -112.01 -141.05
CA GLY A 19 67.19 -110.93 -140.11
C GLY A 19 67.19 -111.33 -138.63
N TYR A 20 66.78 -110.43 -137.74
CA TYR A 20 66.58 -110.75 -136.31
C TYR A 20 65.43 -111.75 -136.11
N ASP A 21 65.49 -112.52 -135.02
CA ASP A 21 64.44 -113.47 -134.65
C ASP A 21 63.17 -112.71 -134.26
N ALA A 22 62.19 -112.74 -135.15
CA ALA A 22 60.91 -112.07 -134.97
C ALA A 22 60.16 -112.53 -133.70
N ILE A 23 60.39 -113.77 -133.24
CA ILE A 23 59.73 -114.29 -132.02
C ILE A 23 60.35 -113.63 -130.77
N GLU A 24 61.68 -113.54 -130.70
CA GLU A 24 62.40 -112.93 -129.58
C GLU A 24 62.17 -111.42 -129.52
N VAL A 25 62.24 -110.74 -130.67
CA VAL A 25 61.92 -109.31 -130.78
C VAL A 25 60.49 -109.03 -130.33
N LYS A 26 59.52 -109.86 -130.75
CA LYS A 26 58.13 -109.69 -130.35
C LYS A 26 57.92 -109.94 -128.86
N ALA A 27 58.51 -111.01 -128.29
CA ALA A 27 58.42 -111.29 -126.86
C ALA A 27 59.03 -110.15 -126.02
N TYR A 28 60.13 -109.56 -126.47
CA TYR A 28 60.73 -108.40 -125.84
C TYR A 28 59.87 -107.14 -125.96
N LEU A 29 59.30 -106.87 -127.14
CA LEU A 29 58.38 -105.75 -127.35
C LEU A 29 57.08 -105.91 -126.55
N ASP A 30 56.58 -107.13 -126.40
CA ASP A 30 55.41 -107.44 -125.56
C ASP A 30 55.74 -107.16 -124.08
N LEU A 31 56.91 -107.61 -123.58
CA LEU A 31 57.39 -107.31 -122.23
C LEU A 31 57.63 -105.80 -122.00
N LEU A 32 58.22 -105.12 -122.99
CA LEU A 32 58.43 -103.66 -122.97
C LEU A 32 57.09 -102.91 -122.95
N ALA A 33 56.11 -103.39 -123.71
CA ALA A 33 54.77 -102.81 -123.74
C ALA A 33 54.04 -103.02 -122.40
N GLU A 34 54.19 -104.18 -121.76
CA GLU A 34 53.67 -104.44 -120.42
C GLU A 34 54.29 -103.50 -119.38
N GLU A 35 55.62 -103.40 -119.31
CA GLU A 35 56.31 -102.53 -118.34
C GLU A 35 56.06 -101.03 -118.64
N PHE A 36 55.93 -100.64 -119.92
CA PHE A 36 55.53 -99.26 -120.30
C PHE A 36 54.08 -98.96 -119.92
N TYR A 37 53.18 -99.93 -120.08
CA TYR A 37 51.80 -99.81 -119.63
C TYR A 37 51.73 -99.68 -118.11
N GLU A 38 52.48 -100.50 -117.36
CA GLU A 38 52.58 -100.39 -115.90
C GLU A 38 53.10 -99.02 -115.48
N LEU A 39 54.15 -98.50 -116.14
CA LEU A 39 54.68 -97.16 -115.85
C LEU A 39 53.68 -96.05 -116.19
N TYR A 40 52.97 -96.17 -117.31
CA TYR A 40 51.95 -95.19 -117.72
C TYR A 40 50.78 -95.18 -116.74
N GLU A 41 50.31 -96.36 -116.34
CA GLU A 41 49.22 -96.51 -115.38
C GLU A 41 49.64 -96.03 -113.99
N GLN A 42 50.87 -96.30 -113.55
CA GLN A 42 51.45 -95.74 -112.33
C GLN A 42 51.53 -94.21 -112.39
N ASN A 43 51.97 -93.63 -113.51
CA ASN A 43 51.97 -92.17 -113.67
C ASN A 43 50.56 -91.58 -113.65
N ARG A 44 49.58 -92.28 -114.23
CA ARG A 44 48.17 -91.88 -114.19
C ARG A 44 47.63 -91.87 -112.75
N VAL A 45 47.85 -92.97 -112.01
CA VAL A 45 47.43 -93.08 -110.60
C VAL A 45 48.14 -92.05 -109.72
N LEU A 46 49.45 -91.88 -109.89
CA LEU A 46 50.21 -90.87 -109.14
C LEU A 46 49.74 -89.45 -109.47
N ALA A 47 49.38 -89.15 -110.72
CA ALA A 47 48.82 -87.84 -111.08
C ALA A 47 47.45 -87.62 -110.43
N GLU A 48 46.58 -88.64 -110.43
CA GLU A 48 45.29 -88.60 -109.74
C GLU A 48 45.45 -88.43 -108.22
N ASP A 49 46.39 -89.13 -107.59
CA ASP A 49 46.71 -88.99 -106.17
C ASP A 49 47.26 -87.60 -105.85
N ILE A 50 48.14 -87.04 -106.70
CA ILE A 50 48.63 -85.66 -106.55
C ILE A 50 47.47 -84.68 -106.66
N GLU A 51 46.58 -84.84 -107.64
CA GLU A 51 45.42 -83.98 -107.80
C GLU A 51 44.49 -84.06 -106.56
N GLY A 52 44.19 -85.26 -106.09
CA GLY A 52 43.41 -85.50 -104.87
C GLY A 52 44.04 -84.86 -103.63
N LEU A 53 45.33 -85.11 -103.40
CA LEU A 53 46.08 -84.54 -102.27
C LEU A 53 46.18 -83.01 -102.36
N THR A 54 46.30 -82.43 -103.55
CA THR A 54 46.32 -80.97 -103.72
C THR A 54 44.95 -80.35 -103.44
N ALA A 55 43.86 -80.99 -103.88
CA ALA A 55 42.51 -80.55 -103.56
C ALA A 55 42.22 -80.64 -102.06
N GLU A 56 42.60 -81.74 -101.41
CA GLU A 56 42.47 -81.92 -99.96
C GLU A 56 43.29 -80.87 -99.20
N LYS A 57 44.55 -80.64 -99.60
CA LYS A 57 45.39 -79.60 -99.01
C LYS A 57 44.74 -78.21 -99.13
N HIS A 58 44.19 -77.86 -100.29
CA HIS A 58 43.50 -76.58 -100.48
C HIS A 58 42.23 -76.46 -99.64
N ALA A 59 41.45 -77.54 -99.52
CA ALA A 59 40.27 -77.57 -98.65
C ALA A 59 40.66 -77.32 -97.18
N LEU A 60 41.69 -78.03 -96.70
CA LEU A 60 42.23 -77.88 -95.35
C LEU A 60 42.84 -76.50 -95.11
N GLU A 61 43.52 -75.90 -96.09
CA GLU A 61 44.04 -74.53 -96.00
C GLU A 61 42.91 -73.49 -95.87
N SER A 62 41.86 -73.62 -96.68
CA SER A 62 40.66 -72.77 -96.59
C SER A 62 39.95 -72.94 -95.24
N GLU A 63 39.80 -74.16 -94.74
CA GLU A 63 39.22 -74.42 -93.43
C GLU A 63 40.08 -73.83 -92.31
N ARG A 64 41.41 -74.02 -92.37
CA ARG A 64 42.36 -73.43 -91.43
C ARG A 64 42.29 -71.91 -91.44
N GLU A 65 42.17 -71.27 -92.60
CA GLU A 65 42.01 -69.81 -92.68
C GLU A 65 40.70 -69.33 -92.05
N LYS A 66 39.59 -70.05 -92.26
CA LYS A 66 38.30 -69.73 -91.62
C LYS A 66 38.42 -69.84 -90.10
N LEU A 67 38.97 -70.95 -89.60
CA LEU A 67 39.18 -71.15 -88.16
C LEU A 67 40.14 -70.10 -87.58
N GLN A 68 41.19 -69.70 -88.30
CA GLN A 68 42.08 -68.64 -87.85
C GLN A 68 41.38 -67.28 -87.76
N LYS A 69 40.49 -66.96 -88.69
CA LYS A 69 39.68 -65.72 -88.63
C LYS A 69 38.70 -65.77 -87.46
N GLU A 70 38.04 -66.89 -87.25
CA GLU A 70 37.10 -67.08 -86.14
C GLU A 70 37.78 -67.04 -84.77
N ILE A 71 38.96 -67.67 -84.64
CA ILE A 71 39.77 -67.58 -83.41
C ILE A 71 40.16 -66.13 -83.14
N LYS A 72 40.57 -65.36 -84.15
CA LYS A 72 40.91 -63.94 -83.97
C LYS A 72 39.71 -63.12 -83.55
N SER A 73 38.54 -63.27 -84.19
CA SER A 73 37.34 -62.53 -83.78
C SER A 73 36.91 -62.87 -82.35
N LEU A 74 36.96 -64.16 -81.97
CA LEU A 74 36.67 -64.58 -80.60
C LEU A 74 37.69 -64.03 -79.58
N GLN A 75 38.97 -63.93 -79.95
CA GLN A 75 40.01 -63.29 -79.13
C GLN A 75 39.72 -61.80 -78.94
N ASP A 76 39.39 -61.08 -80.00
CA ASP A 76 39.05 -59.65 -79.95
C ASP A 76 37.79 -59.39 -79.09
N GLU A 77 36.75 -60.22 -79.25
CA GLU A 77 35.52 -60.16 -78.44
C GLU A 77 35.82 -60.44 -76.95
N LEU A 78 36.63 -61.46 -76.67
CA LEU A 78 37.04 -61.79 -75.31
C LEU A 78 37.85 -60.65 -74.68
N GLU A 79 38.74 -60.02 -75.43
CA GLU A 79 39.54 -58.89 -74.95
C GLU A 79 38.65 -57.67 -74.66
N GLN A 80 37.70 -57.34 -75.55
CA GLN A 80 36.72 -56.28 -75.31
C GLN A 80 35.87 -56.56 -74.07
N SER A 81 35.39 -57.79 -73.89
CA SER A 81 34.65 -58.22 -72.70
C SER A 81 35.51 -58.06 -71.44
N ARG A 82 36.79 -58.44 -71.49
CA ARG A 82 37.73 -58.32 -70.38
C ARG A 82 38.00 -56.87 -70.00
N ILE A 83 38.12 -55.96 -70.98
CA ILE A 83 38.23 -54.51 -70.75
C ILE A 83 36.94 -53.98 -70.11
N GLY A 84 35.78 -54.41 -70.61
CA GLY A 84 34.47 -54.02 -70.05
C GLY A 84 34.30 -54.48 -68.59
N VAL A 85 34.71 -55.72 -68.27
CA VAL A 85 34.69 -56.26 -66.90
C VAL A 85 35.65 -55.48 -65.99
N ARG A 86 36.85 -55.14 -66.46
CA ARG A 86 37.79 -54.31 -65.69
C ARG A 86 37.22 -52.93 -65.36
N ARG A 87 36.69 -52.22 -66.36
CA ARG A 87 36.07 -50.90 -66.16
C ARG A 87 34.92 -50.96 -65.16
N LYS A 88 34.02 -51.94 -65.30
CA LYS A 88 32.94 -52.16 -64.32
C LYS A 88 33.48 -52.46 -62.92
N GLY A 89 34.58 -53.19 -62.81
CA GLY A 89 35.27 -53.43 -61.54
C GLY A 89 35.81 -52.15 -60.91
N ASP A 90 36.43 -51.28 -61.71
CA ASP A 90 36.94 -49.97 -61.28
C ASP A 90 35.79 -49.06 -60.83
N ASP A 91 34.68 -49.01 -61.59
CA ASP A 91 33.47 -48.25 -61.23
C ASP A 91 32.85 -48.74 -59.91
N VAL A 92 32.80 -50.06 -59.70
CA VAL A 92 32.30 -50.65 -58.44
C VAL A 92 33.18 -50.26 -57.25
N LEU A 93 34.50 -50.23 -57.43
CA LEU A 93 35.42 -49.78 -56.38
C LEU A 93 35.24 -48.29 -56.06
N ALA A 94 35.08 -47.45 -57.08
CA ALA A 94 34.82 -46.02 -56.90
C ALA A 94 33.50 -45.79 -56.13
N VAL A 95 32.41 -46.44 -56.54
CA VAL A 95 31.11 -46.35 -55.84
C VAL A 95 31.21 -46.87 -54.40
N GLN A 96 31.99 -47.94 -54.16
CA GLN A 96 32.21 -48.43 -52.80
C GLN A 96 32.97 -47.43 -51.92
N GLN A 97 33.96 -46.73 -52.47
CA GLN A 97 34.68 -45.66 -51.77
C GLN A 97 33.76 -44.49 -51.43
N GLU A 98 32.99 -43.99 -52.40
CA GLU A 98 32.00 -42.92 -52.17
C GLU A 98 30.95 -43.33 -51.12
N MET A 99 30.46 -44.57 -51.16
CA MET A 99 29.54 -45.10 -50.15
C MET A 99 30.16 -45.15 -48.75
N GLN A 100 31.47 -45.46 -48.63
CA GLN A 100 32.17 -45.45 -47.35
C GLN A 100 32.33 -44.03 -46.81
N GLU A 101 32.69 -43.07 -47.67
CA GLU A 101 32.82 -41.67 -47.30
C GLU A 101 31.47 -41.07 -46.84
N LEU A 102 30.40 -41.31 -47.60
CA LEU A 102 29.05 -40.87 -47.23
C LEU A 102 28.58 -41.50 -45.92
N LYS A 103 28.89 -42.78 -45.68
CA LYS A 103 28.61 -43.43 -44.38
C LYS A 103 29.36 -42.76 -43.24
N ALA A 104 30.64 -42.47 -43.41
CA ALA A 104 31.44 -41.78 -42.39
C ALA A 104 30.89 -40.38 -42.09
N GLN A 105 30.49 -39.63 -43.11
CA GLN A 105 29.84 -38.31 -42.94
C GLN A 105 28.48 -38.41 -42.23
N LEU A 106 27.68 -39.42 -42.58
CA LEU A 106 26.37 -39.65 -41.94
C LEU A 106 26.55 -40.01 -40.46
N ASP A 107 27.51 -40.87 -40.13
CA ASP A 107 27.82 -41.23 -38.75
C ASP A 107 28.37 -40.05 -37.96
N GLY A 108 29.18 -39.18 -38.59
CA GLY A 108 29.61 -37.90 -38.02
C GLY A 108 28.43 -36.98 -37.70
N SER A 109 27.56 -36.75 -38.68
CA SER A 109 26.36 -35.90 -38.52
C SER A 109 25.39 -36.44 -37.47
N ARG A 110 25.27 -37.77 -37.35
CA ARG A 110 24.45 -38.41 -36.31
C ARG A 110 25.02 -38.14 -34.91
N LYS A 111 26.33 -38.31 -34.71
CA LYS A 111 26.98 -38.00 -33.43
C LYS A 111 26.84 -36.52 -33.06
N GLU A 112 26.98 -35.63 -34.03
CA GLU A 112 26.74 -34.19 -33.82
C GLU A 112 25.30 -33.89 -33.42
N ALA A 113 24.32 -34.55 -34.06
CA ALA A 113 22.91 -34.41 -33.71
C ALA A 113 22.59 -34.94 -32.30
N ASP A 114 23.22 -36.04 -31.89
CA ASP A 114 23.05 -36.59 -30.53
C ASP A 114 23.67 -35.68 -29.47
N LEU A 115 24.88 -35.15 -29.71
CA LEU A 115 25.51 -34.14 -28.84
C LEU A 115 24.67 -32.87 -28.76
N ALA A 116 24.10 -32.41 -29.89
CA ALA A 116 23.23 -31.25 -29.91
C ALA A 116 21.97 -31.46 -29.07
N LYS A 117 21.35 -32.65 -29.13
CA LYS A 117 20.20 -32.99 -28.27
C LYS A 117 20.57 -32.98 -26.79
N GLU A 118 21.70 -33.57 -26.40
CA GLU A 118 22.15 -33.55 -25.00
C GLU A 118 22.40 -32.13 -24.49
N VAL A 119 22.99 -31.26 -25.32
CA VAL A 119 23.21 -29.85 -24.98
C VAL A 119 21.88 -29.12 -24.82
N VAL A 120 20.92 -29.33 -25.74
CA VAL A 120 19.58 -28.72 -25.64
C VAL A 120 18.87 -29.17 -24.36
N ASP A 121 18.86 -30.48 -24.06
CA ASP A 121 18.25 -31.01 -22.84
C ASP A 121 18.90 -30.42 -21.57
N ALA A 122 20.22 -30.27 -21.56
CA ALA A 122 20.94 -29.66 -20.45
C ALA A 122 20.62 -28.17 -20.29
N VAL A 123 20.53 -27.43 -21.40
CA VAL A 123 20.14 -26.01 -21.40
C VAL A 123 18.70 -25.84 -20.93
N GLU A 124 17.76 -26.66 -21.40
CA GLU A 124 16.37 -26.63 -20.95
C GLU A 124 16.24 -26.90 -19.46
N LYS A 125 16.94 -27.92 -18.94
CA LYS A 125 16.94 -28.22 -17.50
C LYS A 125 17.50 -27.04 -16.68
N ARG A 126 18.61 -26.44 -17.12
CA ARG A 126 19.19 -25.24 -16.47
C ARG A 126 18.21 -24.06 -16.51
N MET A 127 17.61 -23.78 -17.67
CA MET A 127 16.65 -22.71 -17.84
C MET A 127 15.44 -22.88 -16.91
N LYS A 128 14.86 -24.08 -16.84
CA LYS A 128 13.75 -24.39 -15.90
C LYS A 128 14.17 -24.16 -14.45
N SER A 129 15.36 -24.62 -14.04
CA SER A 129 15.84 -24.43 -12.68
C SER A 129 16.10 -22.97 -12.31
N GLU A 130 16.61 -22.16 -13.24
CA GLU A 130 16.83 -20.72 -13.02
C GLU A 130 15.52 -19.95 -13.01
N GLN A 131 14.56 -20.32 -13.86
CA GLN A 131 13.20 -19.76 -13.82
C GLN A 131 12.50 -20.05 -12.49
N GLU A 132 12.61 -21.26 -11.96
CA GLU A 132 12.03 -21.63 -10.67
C GLU A 132 12.66 -20.82 -9.52
N LYS A 133 14.00 -20.69 -9.50
CA LYS A 133 14.70 -19.84 -8.52
C LYS A 133 14.27 -18.38 -8.63
N ALA A 134 14.15 -17.84 -9.84
CA ALA A 134 13.71 -16.48 -10.07
C ALA A 134 12.26 -16.26 -9.59
N ALA A 135 11.37 -17.23 -9.85
CA ALA A 135 9.99 -17.17 -9.37
C ALA A 135 9.89 -17.19 -7.84
N ILE A 136 10.68 -18.03 -7.16
CA ILE A 136 10.74 -18.06 -5.69
C ILE A 136 11.26 -16.72 -5.15
N ARG A 137 12.36 -16.18 -5.69
CA ARG A 137 12.92 -14.88 -5.26
C ARG A 137 11.90 -13.75 -5.41
N LEU A 138 11.24 -13.66 -6.56
CA LEU A 138 10.20 -12.65 -6.80
C LEU A 138 9.03 -12.81 -5.81
N ARG A 139 8.62 -14.05 -5.53
CA ARG A 139 7.57 -14.34 -4.55
C ARG A 139 7.98 -13.89 -3.14
N ASP A 140 9.20 -14.18 -2.71
CA ASP A 140 9.70 -13.79 -1.40
C ASP A 140 9.82 -12.25 -1.28
N GLU A 141 10.31 -11.59 -2.33
CA GLU A 141 10.36 -10.13 -2.41
C GLU A 141 8.96 -9.51 -2.35
N THR A 142 7.99 -10.07 -3.09
CA THR A 142 6.60 -9.58 -3.04
C THR A 142 5.98 -9.76 -1.65
N ALA A 143 6.21 -10.89 -0.99
CA ALA A 143 5.72 -11.13 0.36
C ALA A 143 6.35 -10.18 1.39
N ALA A 144 7.65 -9.89 1.25
CA ALA A 144 8.34 -8.93 2.11
C ALA A 144 7.80 -7.50 1.92
N VAL A 145 7.55 -7.08 0.67
CA VAL A 145 6.94 -5.78 0.37
C VAL A 145 5.51 -5.70 0.90
N GLU A 146 4.71 -6.76 0.75
CA GLU A 146 3.34 -6.81 1.28
C GLU A 146 3.32 -6.66 2.81
N SER A 147 4.24 -7.33 3.52
CA SER A 147 4.37 -7.18 4.99
C SER A 147 4.70 -5.74 5.37
N ARG A 148 5.66 -5.10 4.69
CA ARG A 148 6.03 -3.70 4.94
C ARG A 148 4.87 -2.74 4.68
N VAL A 149 4.13 -2.95 3.59
CA VAL A 149 2.95 -2.15 3.26
C VAL A 149 1.85 -2.34 4.32
N ALA A 150 1.68 -3.54 4.86
CA ALA A 150 0.73 -3.79 5.93
C ALA A 150 1.13 -3.07 7.24
N GLU A 151 2.40 -3.12 7.61
CA GLU A 151 2.95 -2.39 8.77
C GLU A 151 2.80 -0.87 8.62
N GLU A 152 3.17 -0.31 7.47
CA GLU A 152 3.03 1.13 7.19
C GLU A 152 1.55 1.56 7.20
N LYS A 153 0.64 0.73 6.70
CA LYS A 153 -0.81 0.99 6.76
C LYS A 153 -1.31 1.02 8.20
N GLU A 154 -0.85 0.11 9.05
CA GLU A 154 -1.26 0.06 10.45
C GLU A 154 -0.69 1.24 11.24
N GLN A 155 0.59 1.59 11.03
CA GLN A 155 1.18 2.82 11.58
C GLN A 155 0.41 4.07 11.11
N GLY A 156 0.03 4.14 9.84
CA GLY A 156 -0.79 5.22 9.29
C GLY A 156 -2.18 5.31 9.94
N ARG A 157 -2.80 4.18 10.31
CA ARG A 157 -4.06 4.16 11.07
C ARG A 157 -3.87 4.67 12.49
N GLN A 158 -2.83 4.22 13.19
CA GLN A 158 -2.52 4.68 14.55
C GLN A 158 -2.30 6.20 14.59
N LEU A 159 -1.46 6.73 13.69
CA LEU A 159 -1.21 8.17 13.60
C LEU A 159 -2.47 8.97 13.28
N ARG A 160 -3.40 8.42 12.48
CA ARG A 160 -4.70 9.07 12.22
C ARG A 160 -5.57 9.13 13.47
N LEU A 161 -5.67 8.04 14.22
CA LEU A 161 -6.41 7.99 15.48
C LEU A 161 -5.83 8.95 16.52
N GLU A 162 -4.50 9.00 16.66
CA GLU A 162 -3.83 9.95 17.55
C GLU A 162 -4.08 11.40 17.14
N ASN A 163 -3.99 11.71 15.84
CA ASN A 163 -4.30 13.05 15.33
C ASN A 163 -5.76 13.44 15.62
N GLU A 164 -6.70 12.51 15.49
CA GLU A 164 -8.11 12.76 15.80
C GLU A 164 -8.31 13.02 17.30
N GLN A 165 -7.70 12.21 18.16
CA GLN A 165 -7.74 12.42 19.62
C GLN A 165 -7.12 13.75 20.04
N LEU A 166 -5.97 14.12 19.46
CA LEU A 166 -5.31 15.40 19.73
C LEU A 166 -6.17 16.57 19.27
N ARG A 167 -6.83 16.47 18.11
CA ARG A 167 -7.77 17.49 17.62
C ARG A 167 -8.95 17.67 18.56
N GLN A 168 -9.58 16.57 18.99
CA GLN A 168 -10.68 16.63 19.96
C GLN A 168 -10.25 17.28 21.28
N ARG A 169 -9.03 16.96 21.76
CA ARG A 169 -8.50 17.54 22.99
C ARG A 169 -8.18 19.03 22.84
N LEU A 170 -7.65 19.44 21.69
CA LEU A 170 -7.43 20.86 21.38
C LEU A 170 -8.75 21.61 21.38
N GLU A 171 -9.79 21.08 20.73
CA GLU A 171 -11.12 21.71 20.69
C GLU A 171 -11.70 21.89 22.10
N LEU A 172 -11.61 20.88 22.95
CA LEU A 172 -12.08 20.95 24.33
C LEU A 172 -11.30 21.99 25.16
N LEU A 173 -9.97 22.03 25.01
CA LEU A 173 -9.14 23.02 25.69
C LEU A 173 -9.40 24.44 25.18
N GLU A 174 -9.67 24.61 23.89
CA GLU A 174 -10.07 25.89 23.30
C GLU A 174 -11.42 26.36 23.85
N GLN A 175 -12.41 25.47 23.96
CA GLN A 175 -13.71 25.77 24.58
C GLN A 175 -13.55 26.20 26.04
N GLN A 176 -12.79 25.44 26.84
CA GLN A 176 -12.49 25.81 28.23
C GLN A 176 -11.79 27.16 28.34
N ASN A 177 -10.84 27.46 27.45
CA ASN A 177 -10.17 28.76 27.41
C ASN A 177 -11.14 29.89 27.08
N GLN A 178 -12.07 29.67 26.16
CA GLN A 178 -13.09 30.66 25.81
C GLN A 178 -14.05 30.91 26.98
N GLU A 179 -14.47 29.88 27.70
CA GLU A 179 -15.29 30.01 28.91
C GLU A 179 -14.57 30.78 30.01
N LEU A 180 -13.30 30.44 30.29
CA LEU A 180 -12.49 31.15 31.28
C LEU A 180 -12.31 32.63 30.88
N LYS A 181 -12.07 32.93 29.60
CA LYS A 181 -11.99 34.32 29.11
C LYS A 181 -13.30 35.07 29.26
N LYS A 182 -14.45 34.44 28.98
CA LYS A 182 -15.78 35.03 29.23
C LYS A 182 -15.98 35.31 30.72
N GLY A 183 -15.68 34.33 31.57
CA GLY A 183 -15.74 34.50 33.02
C GLY A 183 -14.83 35.61 33.54
N GLU A 184 -13.62 35.78 32.98
CA GLU A 184 -12.73 36.88 33.32
C GLU A 184 -13.32 38.24 32.93
N VAL A 185 -13.96 38.34 31.76
CA VAL A 185 -14.66 39.55 31.33
C VAL A 185 -15.85 39.85 32.25
N ASP A 186 -16.69 38.86 32.56
CA ASP A 186 -17.84 39.02 33.45
C ASP A 186 -17.39 39.44 34.87
N PHE A 187 -16.31 38.83 35.36
CA PHE A 187 -15.73 39.20 36.65
C PHE A 187 -15.20 40.64 36.65
N LYS A 188 -14.49 41.06 35.59
CA LYS A 188 -14.05 42.47 35.42
C LYS A 188 -15.23 43.43 35.38
N THR A 189 -16.29 43.11 34.65
CA THR A 189 -17.50 43.98 34.59
C THR A 189 -18.20 44.07 35.94
N THR A 190 -18.26 42.96 36.69
CA THR A 190 -18.83 42.91 38.04
C THR A 190 -18.01 43.75 39.02
N ILE A 191 -16.67 43.69 38.95
CA ILE A 191 -15.79 44.56 39.75
C ILE A 191 -16.06 46.03 39.44
N VAL A 192 -16.15 46.40 38.16
CA VAL A 192 -16.45 47.79 37.76
C VAL A 192 -17.83 48.22 38.26
N ALA A 193 -18.84 47.34 38.19
CA ALA A 193 -20.17 47.61 38.73
C ALA A 193 -20.16 47.78 40.25
N ALA A 194 -19.43 46.93 40.98
CA ALA A 194 -19.27 47.04 42.44
C ALA A 194 -18.50 48.30 42.85
N GLN A 195 -17.48 48.70 42.07
CA GLN A 195 -16.75 49.96 42.25
C GLN A 195 -17.69 51.16 42.06
N LYS A 196 -18.44 51.21 40.95
CA LYS A 196 -19.43 52.26 40.71
C LYS A 196 -20.50 52.31 41.79
N PHE A 197 -21.03 51.16 42.19
CA PHE A 197 -22.00 51.07 43.28
C PHE A 197 -21.44 51.61 44.60
N SER A 198 -20.18 51.30 44.92
CA SER A 198 -19.51 51.81 46.12
C SER A 198 -19.27 53.32 46.05
N GLU A 199 -18.88 53.84 44.88
CA GLU A 199 -18.75 55.28 44.65
C GLU A 199 -20.09 56.01 44.76
N ASP A 200 -21.15 55.45 44.19
CA ASP A 200 -22.50 56.00 44.26
C ASP A 200 -23.07 55.95 45.68
N LEU A 201 -22.84 54.85 46.41
CA LEU A 201 -23.20 54.73 47.82
C LEU A 201 -22.45 55.76 48.67
N ARG A 202 -21.15 55.97 48.39
CA ARG A 202 -20.35 56.99 49.07
C ARG A 202 -20.88 58.40 48.77
N LYS A 203 -21.20 58.72 47.51
CA LYS A 203 -21.80 60.02 47.17
C LYS A 203 -23.15 60.23 47.85
N ARG A 204 -24.04 59.22 47.84
CA ARG A 204 -25.33 59.30 48.53
C ARG A 204 -25.17 59.46 50.03
N THR A 205 -24.28 58.69 50.66
CA THR A 205 -24.04 58.85 52.10
C THR A 205 -23.40 60.22 52.42
N GLU A 206 -22.54 60.76 51.57
CA GLU A 206 -22.03 62.13 51.69
C GLU A 206 -23.15 63.18 51.55
N GLU A 207 -24.11 62.99 50.64
CA GLU A 207 -25.29 63.85 50.49
C GLU A 207 -26.25 63.74 51.70
N GLU A 208 -26.62 62.53 52.11
CA GLU A 208 -27.48 62.27 53.27
C GLU A 208 -26.86 62.77 54.57
N THR A 209 -25.56 62.60 54.77
CA THR A 209 -24.86 63.13 55.95
C THR A 209 -24.80 64.66 55.91
N ARG A 210 -24.58 65.28 54.74
CA ARG A 210 -24.68 66.74 54.60
C ARG A 210 -26.08 67.23 54.93
N GLU A 211 -27.13 66.61 54.40
CA GLU A 211 -28.52 66.95 54.72
C GLU A 211 -28.82 66.78 56.21
N MET A 212 -28.33 65.70 56.82
CA MET A 212 -28.49 65.44 58.26
C MET A 212 -27.81 66.53 59.10
N VAL A 213 -26.59 66.95 58.73
CA VAL A 213 -25.87 68.04 59.40
C VAL A 213 -26.58 69.37 59.22
N GLU A 214 -27.08 69.67 58.01
CA GLU A 214 -27.84 70.90 57.76
C GLU A 214 -29.17 70.93 58.54
N LYS A 215 -29.90 69.80 58.61
CA LYS A 215 -31.08 69.67 59.48
C LYS A 215 -30.72 69.89 60.95
N ALA A 216 -29.65 69.25 61.44
CA ALA A 216 -29.19 69.43 62.81
C ALA A 216 -28.79 70.89 63.09
N ARG A 217 -28.17 71.59 62.13
CA ARG A 217 -27.87 73.03 62.24
C ARG A 217 -29.13 73.88 62.30
N GLN A 218 -30.13 73.60 61.46
CA GLN A 218 -31.42 74.29 61.48
C GLN A 218 -32.15 74.06 62.81
N ASP A 219 -32.15 72.83 63.32
CA ASP A 219 -32.73 72.50 64.62
C ASP A 219 -32.02 73.24 65.75
N VAL A 220 -30.69 73.29 65.75
CA VAL A 220 -29.91 74.06 66.73
C VAL A 220 -30.22 75.56 66.63
N GLU A 221 -30.33 76.12 65.42
CA GLU A 221 -30.72 77.52 65.22
C GLU A 221 -32.16 77.79 65.70
N LEU A 222 -33.10 76.88 65.46
CA LEU A 222 -34.46 76.94 65.99
C LEU A 222 -34.47 76.90 67.52
N PHE A 223 -33.73 75.97 68.13
CA PHE A 223 -33.56 75.90 69.58
C PHE A 223 -32.93 77.17 70.13
N ARG A 224 -31.91 77.72 69.47
CA ARG A 224 -31.26 78.97 69.88
C ARG A 224 -32.24 80.16 69.81
N ARG A 225 -33.03 80.25 68.73
CA ARG A 225 -34.09 81.26 68.60
C ARG A 225 -35.14 81.15 69.70
N LYS A 226 -35.67 79.95 69.94
CA LYS A 226 -36.61 79.70 71.04
C LYS A 226 -35.99 80.06 72.40
N ALA A 227 -34.75 79.66 72.66
CA ALA A 227 -34.05 80.01 73.89
C ALA A 227 -33.85 81.53 74.03
N HIS A 228 -33.54 82.25 72.94
CA HIS A 228 -33.45 83.71 72.94
C HIS A 228 -34.82 84.38 73.16
N GLU A 229 -35.89 83.87 72.57
CA GLU A 229 -37.26 84.36 72.79
C GLU A 229 -37.67 84.17 74.26
N GLU A 230 -37.42 82.99 74.83
CA GLU A 230 -37.68 82.71 76.25
C GLU A 230 -36.81 83.59 77.16
N LEU A 231 -35.52 83.76 76.87
CA LEU A 231 -34.64 84.68 77.60
C LEU A 231 -35.09 86.14 77.52
N ALA A 232 -35.71 86.57 76.42
CA ALA A 232 -36.26 87.92 76.28
C ALA A 232 -37.61 88.08 77.01
N ARG A 233 -38.41 87.00 77.11
CA ARG A 233 -39.67 86.98 77.86
C ARG A 233 -39.46 87.01 79.37
N LEU A 234 -38.45 86.30 79.87
CA LEU A 234 -38.18 86.21 81.31
C LEU A 234 -38.06 87.58 82.02
N PRO A 235 -37.31 88.58 81.52
CA PRO A 235 -37.27 89.91 82.12
C PRO A 235 -38.64 90.61 82.17
N ILE A 236 -39.42 90.51 81.09
CA ILE A 236 -40.77 91.11 81.01
C ILE A 236 -41.69 90.45 82.04
N GLU A 237 -41.59 89.13 82.19
CA GLU A 237 -42.37 88.36 83.15
C GLU A 237 -41.93 88.63 84.59
N ILE A 238 -40.62 88.77 84.84
CA ILE A 238 -40.06 89.19 86.13
C ILE A 238 -40.57 90.59 86.49
N GLU A 239 -40.54 91.55 85.56
CA GLU A 239 -41.05 92.90 85.78
C GLU A 239 -42.55 92.88 86.08
N ARG A 240 -43.34 92.11 85.33
CA ARG A 240 -44.77 91.93 85.58
C ARG A 240 -45.04 91.34 86.97
N LEU A 241 -44.28 90.34 87.40
CA LEU A 241 -44.39 89.74 88.73
C LEU A 241 -43.95 90.71 89.83
N GLN A 242 -42.91 91.51 89.60
CA GLN A 242 -42.47 92.56 90.53
C GLN A 242 -43.53 93.64 90.70
N ASN A 243 -44.17 94.08 89.61
CA ASN A 243 -45.27 95.02 89.63
C ASN A 243 -46.48 94.43 90.35
N ARG A 244 -46.83 93.16 90.07
CA ARG A 244 -47.91 92.48 90.80
C ARG A 244 -47.62 92.36 92.29
N ARG A 245 -46.37 92.07 92.67
CA ARG A 245 -45.93 92.08 94.07
C ARG A 245 -46.07 93.48 94.70
N MET A 246 -45.76 94.53 93.93
CA MET A 246 -45.92 95.92 94.39
C MET A 246 -47.40 96.29 94.58
N GLU A 247 -48.26 95.94 93.61
CA GLU A 247 -49.72 96.10 93.69
C GLU A 247 -50.29 95.42 94.93
N VAL A 248 -50.01 94.13 95.13
CA VAL A 248 -50.49 93.37 96.30
C VAL A 248 -49.99 94.00 97.60
N ARG A 249 -48.74 94.51 97.63
CA ARG A 249 -48.19 95.18 98.81
C ARG A 249 -48.93 96.49 99.12
N GLU A 250 -49.24 97.29 98.11
CA GLU A 250 -50.01 98.54 98.29
C GLU A 250 -51.49 98.25 98.62
N GLU A 251 -52.10 97.23 98.01
CA GLU A 251 -53.43 96.73 98.41
C GLU A 251 -53.46 96.34 99.89
N LEU A 252 -52.49 95.55 100.36
CA LEU A 252 -52.37 95.15 101.77
C LEU A 252 -52.15 96.35 102.70
N LYS A 253 -51.31 97.32 102.31
CA LYS A 253 -51.16 98.58 103.06
C LYS A 253 -52.48 99.34 103.13
N SER A 254 -53.24 99.41 102.04
CA SER A 254 -54.54 100.09 102.03
C SER A 254 -55.55 99.39 102.93
N GLN A 255 -55.59 98.06 102.92
CA GLN A 255 -56.45 97.25 103.80
C GLN A 255 -56.07 97.43 105.27
N LEU A 256 -54.77 97.42 105.59
CA LEU A 256 -54.28 97.68 106.96
C LEU A 256 -54.60 99.10 107.42
N ASN A 257 -54.45 100.11 106.56
CA ASN A 257 -54.85 101.49 106.87
C ASN A 257 -56.36 101.61 107.06
N ALA A 258 -57.17 100.89 106.28
CA ALA A 258 -58.61 100.83 106.46
C ALA A 258 -58.98 100.18 107.81
N TYR A 259 -58.30 99.11 108.23
CA TYR A 259 -58.46 98.52 109.56
C TYR A 259 -58.01 99.47 110.69
N LEU A 260 -56.95 100.24 110.47
CA LEU A 260 -56.47 101.25 111.42
C LEU A 260 -57.50 102.37 111.62
N GLN A 261 -58.11 102.87 110.53
CA GLN A 261 -59.20 103.84 110.59
C GLN A 261 -60.46 103.27 111.27
N GLN A 262 -60.77 101.97 111.06
CA GLN A 262 -61.88 101.32 111.78
C GLN A 262 -61.61 101.20 113.28
N LEU A 263 -60.36 100.94 113.70
CA LEU A 263 -60.00 100.84 115.11
C LEU A 263 -60.00 102.21 115.83
N GLU A 264 -59.61 103.29 115.15
CA GLU A 264 -59.69 104.66 115.71
C GLU A 264 -61.13 105.16 115.93
N ILE A 265 -62.12 104.60 115.23
CA ILE A 265 -63.54 104.95 115.39
C ILE A 265 -64.19 104.21 116.59
N PHE A 266 -63.62 103.08 117.04
CA PHE A 266 -64.17 102.28 118.13
C PHE A 266 -63.66 102.66 119.53
N SER A 267 -62.60 103.49 119.65
CA SER A 267 -61.99 103.81 120.95
C SER A 267 -62.68 104.93 121.75
N ASP A 268 -63.58 105.72 121.14
CA ASP A 268 -64.11 106.95 121.75
C ASP A 268 -65.61 106.93 122.12
N SER A 269 -66.27 105.77 122.17
CA SER A 269 -67.65 105.72 122.69
C SER A 269 -68.11 104.36 123.24
N ARG A 270 -67.79 104.09 124.53
CA ARG A 270 -68.77 103.75 125.59
C ARG A 270 -68.10 103.35 126.92
N ASP A 271 -68.17 104.28 127.86
CA ASP A 271 -68.48 104.01 129.27
C ASP A 271 -69.94 103.53 129.38
N SER A 272 -70.19 102.35 129.96
CA SER A 272 -71.37 102.00 130.78
C SER A 272 -71.38 100.50 131.15
N GLU A 273 -71.08 100.23 132.41
CA GLU A 273 -71.60 99.18 133.31
C GLU A 273 -71.46 97.68 133.03
N GLN A 274 -71.32 96.98 134.17
CA GLN A 274 -71.02 95.57 134.43
C GLN A 274 -72.28 94.69 134.33
N GLU A 275 -72.13 93.42 133.95
CA GLU A 275 -72.46 92.22 134.78
C GLU A 275 -72.57 90.95 133.93
N GLY A 276 -72.05 89.85 134.50
CA GLY A 276 -72.84 88.61 134.63
C GLY A 276 -72.77 87.57 133.51
N ASP A 277 -72.09 86.47 133.83
CA ASP A 277 -72.39 85.08 133.49
C ASP A 277 -73.42 84.77 132.39
N LEU A 278 -73.04 83.86 131.49
CA LEU A 278 -73.89 82.74 131.08
C LEU A 278 -73.05 81.68 130.33
N MET A 279 -72.58 80.71 131.10
CA MET A 279 -72.34 79.34 130.66
C MET A 279 -73.71 78.71 130.34
N GLU A 280 -74.06 78.53 129.06
CA GLU A 280 -74.95 77.47 128.51
C GLU A 280 -75.39 77.83 127.07
N LEU A 281 -74.82 77.17 126.06
CA LEU A 281 -75.63 76.45 125.06
C LEU A 281 -74.72 75.56 124.19
N PHE A 282 -74.66 74.29 124.58
CA PHE A 282 -74.52 73.19 123.64
C PHE A 282 -75.55 73.33 122.51
N GLN A 283 -75.16 73.12 121.25
CA GLN A 283 -75.59 71.97 120.42
C GLN A 283 -75.37 72.19 118.91
N THR A 284 -74.91 71.10 118.28
CA THR A 284 -75.12 70.66 116.87
C THR A 284 -74.50 71.53 115.76
N ILE A 285 -73.61 71.02 114.91
CA ILE A 285 -73.74 69.77 114.15
C ILE A 285 -72.39 69.04 114.05
N GLN A 286 -72.44 67.73 114.33
CA GLN A 286 -71.44 66.72 114.03
C GLN A 286 -71.85 65.95 112.75
N LEU A 287 -70.84 65.58 111.95
CA LEU A 287 -70.62 64.27 111.29
C LEU A 287 -71.47 63.87 110.06
N PRO A 288 -71.11 62.81 109.28
CA PRO A 288 -69.97 61.86 109.42
C PRO A 288 -69.28 61.35 108.11
N ASP A 289 -68.35 60.41 108.35
CA ASP A 289 -67.90 59.23 107.58
C ASP A 289 -66.82 59.41 106.50
N VAL A 290 -65.58 58.90 106.61
CA VAL A 290 -65.04 57.64 107.18
C VAL A 290 -65.62 56.37 106.55
N GLY A 291 -64.78 55.63 105.81
CA GLY A 291 -64.90 54.18 105.69
C GLY A 291 -65.12 53.64 104.28
N ALA A 292 -64.04 53.17 103.65
CA ALA A 292 -63.99 51.81 103.09
C ALA A 292 -62.52 51.44 102.82
N ILE A 293 -62.00 50.63 103.72
CA ILE A 293 -60.92 49.67 103.46
C ILE A 293 -61.55 48.52 102.66
N ASP A 294 -60.85 48.02 101.64
CA ASP A 294 -60.61 46.58 101.37
C ASP A 294 -59.62 46.51 100.21
N SER A 295 -58.38 46.05 100.40
CA SER A 295 -57.90 44.69 100.71
C SER A 295 -57.89 43.78 99.47
N ASP A 296 -56.67 43.42 99.08
CA ASP A 296 -56.21 42.26 98.32
C ASP A 296 -56.94 41.84 97.04
N GLU A 297 -56.25 41.93 95.90
CA GLU A 297 -56.15 40.79 94.98
C GLU A 297 -55.01 40.97 93.96
N LEU A 298 -54.07 40.02 94.02
CA LEU A 298 -53.34 39.41 92.90
C LEU A 298 -52.08 40.12 92.37
N GLU A 299 -50.97 39.81 93.06
CA GLU A 299 -49.85 39.17 92.37
C GLU A 299 -50.39 38.12 91.38
N ASP A 300 -50.05 38.22 90.09
CA ASP A 300 -49.32 37.10 89.52
C ASP A 300 -48.57 37.42 88.24
N ILE A 301 -47.37 36.86 88.25
CA ILE A 301 -46.35 36.87 87.26
C ILE A 301 -46.74 35.88 86.15
N ASN A 302 -46.46 36.30 84.91
CA ASN A 302 -46.21 35.45 83.74
C ASN A 302 -47.44 34.90 83.01
N LEU A 303 -47.58 35.28 81.73
CA LEU A 303 -47.46 34.27 80.68
C LEU A 303 -47.24 34.90 79.30
N LYS A 304 -46.18 34.40 78.67
CA LYS A 304 -46.04 34.23 77.22
C LYS A 304 -47.39 33.97 76.55
N LEU A 305 -47.69 34.72 75.49
CA LEU A 305 -48.17 34.24 74.18
C LEU A 305 -48.68 35.44 73.36
N SER A 306 -47.79 36.13 72.66
CA SER A 306 -47.79 36.22 71.19
C SER A 306 -46.61 37.05 70.69
#